data_AF-A0A8J2M6K8-F1
#
_entry.id   AF-A0A8J2M6K8-F1
#
_cell.length_a   1.000
_cell.length_b   1.000
_cell.length_c   1.000
_cell.angle_alpha   90.00
_cell.angle_beta   90.00
_cell.angle_gamma   90.00
#
_symmetry.space_group_name_H-M   'P 1'
#
loop_
_entity.id
_entity.type
_entity.pdbx_description
1 polymer ?
#
loop_
_entity_poly.entity_id
_entity_poly.type
_entity_poly.pdbx_seq_one_letter_code
_entity_poly.pdbx_strand_id
1 'polypeptide(L)'
;MNLDKLEFAQEQSRNKADGFVTDGKTRLPKPNEFHYRCNYLYRAASLLCSQSSGNSGLETLSKLYLREMKELCSVEMIRLEKDFGRTICKRCKNIFIARLDGTQSITVRLNKKKEMVRTCLSCGAKKRFLRNSKYLSRNERDQHQTETEKQQQEVSAEEVHQAFFSRE
;
A
#
# COMPACT_ATOMS: atom_id res chain seq x y z
N MET A 1 -24.21 46.48 18.00
CA MET A 1 -23.17 45.66 18.66
C MET A 1 -23.27 44.22 18.17
N ASN A 2 -22.14 43.66 17.74
CA ASN A 2 -21.90 42.30 17.22
C ASN A 2 -22.06 42.08 15.70
N LEU A 3 -21.26 42.82 14.91
CA LEU A 3 -20.80 42.37 13.59
C LEU A 3 -19.28 42.09 13.55
N ASP A 4 -18.54 42.46 14.59
CA ASP A 4 -17.05 42.40 14.59
C ASP A 4 -16.46 41.04 15.03
N LYS A 5 -17.28 40.00 15.22
CA LYS A 5 -16.79 38.65 15.60
C LYS A 5 -16.65 37.67 14.44
N LEU A 6 -17.12 38.00 13.24
CA LEU A 6 -16.96 37.13 12.06
C LEU A 6 -15.67 37.42 11.28
N GLU A 7 -15.14 38.64 11.33
CA GLU A 7 -13.93 38.99 10.57
C GLU A 7 -12.65 38.39 11.17
N PHE A 8 -12.60 38.18 12.49
CA PHE A 8 -11.40 37.64 13.14
C PHE A 8 -11.15 36.15 12.88
N ALA A 9 -12.18 35.39 12.48
CA ALA A 9 -12.04 33.97 12.13
C ALA A 9 -11.62 33.76 10.67
N GLN A 10 -11.80 34.76 9.81
CA GLN A 10 -11.51 34.68 8.38
C GLN A 10 -10.05 35.07 8.07
N GLU A 11 -9.45 35.93 8.90
CA GLU A 11 -8.05 36.38 8.78
C GLU A 11 -7.01 35.27 9.07
N GLN A 12 -7.34 34.28 9.92
CA GLN A 12 -6.40 33.20 10.26
C GLN A 12 -6.27 32.12 9.18
N SER A 13 -7.17 32.08 8.21
CA SER A 13 -7.12 31.11 7.10
C SER A 13 -6.25 31.55 5.92
N ARG A 14 -5.78 32.81 5.91
CA ARG A 14 -5.09 33.42 4.76
C ARG A 14 -3.56 33.32 4.80
N ASN A 15 -2.94 32.89 5.91
CA ASN A 15 -1.48 32.93 6.09
C ASN A 15 -0.83 31.56 6.35
N LYS A 16 -1.16 30.55 5.55
CA LYS A 16 -0.30 29.36 5.34
C LYS A 16 -0.21 28.99 3.86
N ALA A 17 0.10 29.98 3.04
CA ALA A 17 0.72 29.77 1.75
C ALA A 17 2.23 29.94 1.94
N ASP A 18 2.89 28.94 2.54
CA ASP A 18 4.34 28.82 2.41
C ASP A 18 4.62 28.48 0.95
N GLY A 19 5.18 29.46 0.26
CA GLY A 19 5.39 29.45 -1.18
C GLY A 19 6.35 28.34 -1.61
N PHE A 20 5.94 27.65 -2.67
CA PHE A 20 6.88 27.16 -3.67
C PHE A 20 6.22 27.26 -5.04
N VAL A 21 6.39 28.41 -5.69
CA VAL A 21 6.03 28.61 -7.09
C VAL A 21 6.94 27.70 -7.90
N THR A 22 6.40 26.59 -8.41
CA THR A 22 7.05 25.83 -9.48
C THR A 22 6.19 25.91 -10.72
N ASP A 23 6.81 26.53 -11.72
CA ASP A 23 6.45 26.61 -13.12
C ASP A 23 5.70 25.37 -13.64
N GLY A 24 4.45 25.57 -14.07
CA GLY A 24 3.85 25.14 -15.35
C GLY A 24 3.89 23.67 -15.79
N LYS A 25 4.50 22.76 -15.04
CA LYS A 25 4.52 21.32 -15.30
C LYS A 25 4.11 20.66 -14.00
N THR A 26 2.87 20.18 -13.93
CA THR A 26 2.45 19.24 -12.88
C THR A 26 3.36 18.02 -13.00
N ARG A 27 4.52 18.07 -12.35
CA ARG A 27 5.40 16.91 -12.23
C ARG A 27 4.57 15.91 -11.44
N LEU A 28 4.23 14.79 -12.06
CA LEU A 28 3.67 13.63 -11.36
C LEU A 28 4.47 13.49 -10.05
N PRO A 29 3.82 13.37 -8.87
CA PRO A 29 4.53 13.27 -7.61
C PRO A 29 5.56 12.18 -7.78
N LYS A 30 6.86 12.52 -7.80
CA LYS A 30 7.91 11.52 -7.99
C LYS A 30 7.71 10.52 -6.85
N PRO A 31 7.36 9.26 -7.12
CA PRO A 31 7.29 8.26 -6.07
C PRO A 31 8.60 8.30 -5.28
N ASN A 32 8.46 8.44 -3.97
CA ASN A 32 9.57 8.63 -3.04
C ASN A 32 10.64 7.56 -3.31
N GLU A 33 11.89 7.96 -3.48
CA GLU A 33 13.02 7.06 -3.77
C GLU A 33 13.04 5.85 -2.82
N PHE A 34 12.69 6.09 -1.56
CA PHE A 34 12.62 5.04 -0.56
C PHE A 34 11.51 4.02 -0.79
N HIS A 35 10.35 4.43 -1.34
CA HIS A 35 9.31 3.48 -1.74
C HIS A 35 9.80 2.57 -2.86
N TYR A 36 10.58 3.10 -3.81
CA TYR A 36 11.22 2.28 -4.84
C TYR A 36 12.22 1.30 -4.27
N ARG A 37 13.10 1.77 -3.37
CA ARG A 37 14.07 0.89 -2.69
C ARG A 37 13.36 -0.22 -1.91
N CYS A 38 12.29 0.09 -1.18
CA CYS A 38 11.50 -0.91 -0.46
C CYS A 38 10.86 -1.93 -1.41
N ASN A 39 10.25 -1.46 -2.50
CA ASN A 39 9.66 -2.34 -3.51
C ASN A 39 10.73 -3.25 -4.15
N TYR A 40 11.88 -2.69 -4.50
CA TYR A 40 13.00 -3.47 -5.06
C TYR A 40 13.44 -4.59 -4.13
N LEU A 41 13.70 -4.28 -2.85
CA LEU A 41 14.12 -5.28 -1.86
C LEU A 41 13.04 -6.35 -1.65
N TYR A 42 11.77 -5.97 -1.61
CA TYR A 42 10.67 -6.91 -1.48
C TYR A 42 10.58 -7.86 -2.69
N ARG A 43 10.71 -7.32 -3.91
CA ARG A 43 10.66 -8.10 -5.16
C ARG A 43 11.85 -9.04 -5.28
N ALA A 44 13.06 -8.57 -4.97
CA ALA A 44 14.27 -9.40 -4.93
C ALA A 44 14.12 -10.55 -3.91
N ALA A 45 13.66 -10.24 -2.69
CA ALA A 45 13.40 -11.26 -1.68
C ALA A 45 12.35 -12.29 -2.13
N SER A 46 11.31 -11.83 -2.82
CA SER A 46 10.25 -12.70 -3.34
C SER A 46 10.80 -13.65 -4.41
N LEU A 47 11.60 -13.14 -5.36
CA LEU A 47 12.20 -13.96 -6.41
C LEU A 47 13.11 -15.04 -5.83
N LEU A 48 14.01 -14.66 -4.92
CA LEU A 48 14.94 -15.60 -4.28
C LEU A 48 14.21 -16.69 -3.49
N CYS A 49 13.14 -16.34 -2.78
CA CYS A 49 12.37 -17.33 -2.04
C CYS A 49 11.56 -18.25 -2.96
N SER A 50 11.10 -17.76 -4.11
CA SER A 50 10.35 -18.56 -5.09
C SER A 50 11.23 -19.61 -5.77
N GLN A 51 12.49 -19.25 -6.03
CA GLN A 51 13.52 -20.12 -6.61
C GLN A 51 14.13 -21.12 -5.60
N SER A 52 13.91 -20.90 -4.30
CA SER A 52 14.50 -21.76 -3.26
C SER A 52 13.74 -23.09 -3.15
N SER A 53 14.43 -24.21 -3.42
CA SER A 53 13.93 -25.57 -3.25
C SER A 53 14.22 -26.17 -1.86
N GLY A 54 13.78 -25.50 -0.78
CA GLY A 54 13.98 -25.93 0.63
C GLY A 54 15.38 -25.64 1.22
N ASN A 55 15.43 -25.11 2.46
CA ASN A 55 16.62 -24.79 3.30
C ASN A 55 17.89 -24.32 2.56
N SER A 56 17.72 -23.54 1.50
CA SER A 56 18.81 -23.08 0.65
C SER A 56 19.37 -21.74 1.12
N GLY A 57 20.61 -21.41 0.73
CA GLY A 57 21.19 -20.08 0.93
C GLY A 57 20.32 -18.95 0.37
N LEU A 58 19.51 -19.22 -0.67
CA LEU A 58 18.56 -18.27 -1.26
C LEU A 58 17.45 -17.86 -0.28
N GLU A 59 16.96 -18.78 0.58
CA GLU A 59 15.98 -18.44 1.61
C GLU A 59 16.61 -17.51 2.67
N THR A 60 17.88 -17.74 3.03
CA THR A 60 18.63 -16.86 3.94
C THR A 60 18.85 -15.48 3.34
N LEU A 61 19.22 -15.39 2.06
CA LEU A 61 19.36 -14.11 1.35
C LEU A 61 18.02 -13.37 1.23
N SER A 62 16.92 -14.09 0.98
CA SER A 62 15.57 -13.50 0.98
C SER A 62 15.23 -12.86 2.34
N LYS A 63 15.53 -13.56 3.45
CA LYS A 63 15.33 -13.02 4.81
C LYS A 63 16.22 -11.81 5.09
N LEU A 64 17.44 -11.78 4.55
CA LEU A 64 18.35 -10.63 4.66
C LEU A 64 17.75 -9.40 3.98
N TYR A 65 17.31 -9.50 2.71
CA TYR A 65 16.67 -8.38 2.02
C TYR A 65 15.42 -7.85 2.72
N LEU A 66 14.62 -8.73 3.34
CA LEU A 66 13.46 -8.30 4.12
C LEU A 66 13.83 -7.67 5.47
N ARG A 67 15.02 -7.96 6.00
CA ARG A 67 15.57 -7.27 7.16
C ARG A 67 16.00 -5.86 6.76
N GLU A 68 16.79 -5.73 5.70
CA GLU A 68 17.21 -4.44 5.16
C GLU A 68 16.03 -3.55 4.80
N MET A 69 15.00 -4.11 4.15
CA MET A 69 13.78 -3.37 3.82
C MET A 69 13.09 -2.81 5.07
N LYS A 70 13.05 -3.58 6.18
CA LYS A 70 12.45 -3.11 7.43
C LYS A 70 13.33 -2.10 8.15
N GLU A 71 14.64 -2.23 8.05
CA GLU A 71 15.59 -1.26 8.58
C GLU A 71 15.42 0.07 7.87
N LEU A 72 15.41 0.07 6.54
CA LEU A 72 15.13 1.27 5.73
C LEU A 72 13.79 1.92 6.09
N CYS A 73 12.72 1.14 6.27
CA CYS A 73 11.44 1.70 6.71
C CYS A 73 11.52 2.36 8.10
N SER A 74 12.37 1.83 8.98
CA SER A 74 12.52 2.34 10.35
C SER A 74 13.37 3.62 10.38
N VAL A 75 14.48 3.63 9.66
CA VAL A 75 15.40 4.77 9.54
C VAL A 75 14.71 5.96 8.86
N GLU A 76 14.04 5.70 7.74
CA GLU A 76 13.39 6.75 6.93
C GLU A 76 11.99 7.12 7.44
N MET A 77 11.55 6.51 8.55
CA MET A 77 10.21 6.69 9.12
C MET A 77 9.07 6.45 8.11
N ILE A 78 9.26 5.48 7.22
CA ILE A 78 8.29 5.14 6.18
C ILE A 78 7.37 4.04 6.65
N ARG A 79 6.06 4.28 6.48
CA ARG A 79 5.06 3.27 6.76
C ARG A 79 5.10 2.18 5.68
N LEU A 80 5.47 0.97 6.09
CA LEU A 80 5.43 -0.20 5.21
C LEU A 80 4.01 -0.42 4.67
N GLU A 81 3.93 -0.70 3.36
CA GLU A 81 2.68 -1.06 2.70
C GLU A 81 2.04 -2.28 3.37
N LYS A 82 0.71 -2.23 3.53
CA LYS A 82 -0.04 -3.27 4.26
C LYS A 82 0.15 -4.65 3.64
N ASP A 83 0.24 -4.74 2.32
CA ASP A 83 0.36 -6.01 1.62
C ASP A 83 1.73 -6.67 1.80
N PHE A 84 2.82 -5.90 1.75
CA PHE A 84 4.14 -6.40 2.14
C PHE A 84 4.14 -6.82 3.61
N GLY A 85 3.57 -5.97 4.47
CA GLY A 85 3.42 -6.25 5.89
C GLY A 85 2.65 -7.53 6.17
N ARG A 86 1.69 -7.93 5.32
CA ARG A 86 0.88 -9.16 5.44
C ARG A 86 1.65 -10.41 5.01
N THR A 87 2.49 -10.32 3.98
CA THR A 87 3.27 -11.44 3.41
C THR A 87 4.56 -11.76 4.17
N ILE A 88 5.07 -10.87 5.03
CA ILE A 88 6.36 -11.12 5.73
C ILE A 88 6.18 -11.60 7.17
N CYS A 89 6.78 -12.71 7.58
CA CYS A 89 6.76 -13.17 8.97
C CYS A 89 7.28 -12.09 9.94
N LYS A 90 6.55 -11.88 11.05
CA LYS A 90 6.91 -10.86 12.04
C LYS A 90 8.22 -11.17 12.79
N ARG A 91 8.49 -12.46 13.04
CA ARG A 91 9.68 -12.96 13.76
C ARG A 91 10.85 -13.22 12.82
N CYS A 92 10.83 -14.32 12.07
CA CYS A 92 11.98 -14.77 11.28
C CYS A 92 12.14 -14.10 9.90
N LYS A 93 11.28 -13.12 9.57
CA LYS A 93 11.25 -12.42 8.27
C LYS A 93 11.12 -13.33 7.04
N ASN A 94 10.68 -14.57 7.20
CA ASN A 94 10.36 -15.43 6.07
C ASN A 94 9.16 -14.86 5.28
N ILE A 95 9.17 -14.97 3.96
CA ILE A 95 8.12 -14.45 3.08
C ILE A 95 7.10 -15.53 2.71
N PHE A 96 5.83 -15.16 2.70
CA PHE A 96 4.70 -16.01 2.39
C PHE A 96 4.32 -15.85 0.92
N ILE A 97 5.04 -16.56 0.05
CA ILE A 97 4.78 -16.63 -1.38
C ILE A 97 4.62 -18.09 -1.82
N ALA A 98 3.97 -18.29 -2.96
CA ALA A 98 3.98 -19.58 -3.63
C ALA A 98 5.39 -19.88 -4.15
N ARG A 99 5.83 -21.13 -3.96
CA ARG A 99 7.10 -21.64 -4.48
C ARG A 99 6.82 -22.60 -5.62
N LEU A 100 7.77 -22.70 -6.55
CA LEU A 100 7.66 -23.54 -7.75
C LEU A 100 7.57 -25.04 -7.41
N ASP A 101 8.24 -25.45 -6.34
CA ASP A 101 8.24 -26.83 -5.81
C ASP A 101 6.97 -27.19 -5.03
N GLY A 102 5.98 -26.29 -4.97
CA GLY A 102 4.75 -26.47 -4.19
C GLY A 102 4.96 -26.36 -2.68
N THR A 103 6.18 -26.10 -2.20
CA THR A 103 6.40 -25.97 -0.76
C THR A 103 5.75 -24.70 -0.22
N GLN A 104 5.05 -24.84 0.90
CA GLN A 104 4.39 -23.73 1.56
C GLN A 104 5.26 -23.24 2.71
N SER A 105 5.42 -21.92 2.85
CA SER A 105 6.08 -21.29 4.00
C SER A 105 5.11 -20.89 5.12
N ILE A 106 3.81 -21.11 4.89
CA ILE A 106 2.71 -20.66 5.72
C ILE A 106 1.56 -21.67 5.74
N THR A 107 0.89 -21.78 6.89
CA THR A 107 -0.44 -22.40 6.99
C THR A 107 -1.50 -21.34 7.27
N VAL A 108 -2.62 -21.40 6.56
CA VAL A 108 -3.77 -20.51 6.76
C VAL A 108 -4.93 -21.31 7.35
N ARG A 109 -5.50 -20.85 8.46
CA ARG A 109 -6.67 -21.47 9.11
C ARG A 109 -7.66 -20.40 9.57
N LEU A 110 -8.94 -20.72 9.57
CA LEU A 110 -9.97 -19.93 10.24
C LEU A 110 -10.13 -20.38 11.68
N ASN A 111 -10.15 -19.43 12.62
CA ASN A 111 -10.40 -19.75 14.03
C ASN A 111 -11.89 -19.68 14.38
N LYS A 112 -12.24 -20.07 15.62
CA LYS A 112 -13.62 -20.02 16.15
C LYS A 112 -14.26 -18.62 16.08
N LYS A 113 -13.44 -17.56 16.09
CA LYS A 113 -13.88 -16.15 15.97
C LYS A 113 -13.99 -15.67 14.51
N LYS A 114 -13.90 -16.58 13.52
CA LYS A 114 -13.89 -16.27 12.08
C LYS A 114 -12.73 -15.35 11.65
N GLU A 115 -11.63 -15.34 12.40
CA GLU A 115 -10.39 -14.65 12.01
C GLU A 115 -9.53 -15.56 11.14
N MET A 116 -8.92 -15.00 10.10
CA MET A 116 -7.90 -15.67 9.31
C MET A 116 -6.58 -15.67 10.08
N VAL A 117 -6.12 -16.85 10.48
CA VAL A 117 -4.86 -17.06 11.18
C VAL A 117 -3.82 -17.60 10.20
N ARG A 118 -2.76 -16.82 10.01
CA ARG A 118 -1.59 -17.14 9.20
C ARG A 118 -0.45 -17.59 10.14
N THR A 119 -0.01 -18.83 10.03
CA THR A 119 1.06 -19.42 10.86
C THR A 119 2.30 -19.68 10.02
N CYS A 120 3.43 -19.09 10.39
CA CYS A 120 4.71 -19.35 9.74
C CYS A 120 5.20 -20.76 10.05
N LEU A 121 5.51 -21.55 9.02
CA LEU A 121 6.00 -22.91 9.19
C LEU A 121 7.45 -22.97 9.69
N SER A 122 8.26 -21.94 9.42
CA SER A 122 9.67 -21.90 9.87
C SER A 122 9.85 -21.56 11.36
N CYS A 123 8.94 -20.81 11.99
CA CYS A 123 9.13 -20.33 13.37
C CYS A 123 7.87 -20.34 14.26
N GLY A 124 6.73 -20.82 13.74
CA GLY A 124 5.46 -20.88 14.46
C GLY A 124 4.78 -19.54 14.73
N ALA A 125 5.34 -18.40 14.28
CA ALA A 125 4.74 -17.09 14.49
C ALA A 125 3.35 -17.00 13.84
N LYS A 126 2.37 -16.49 14.60
CA LYS A 126 0.99 -16.32 14.13
C LYS A 126 0.67 -14.85 13.86
N LYS A 127 0.01 -14.59 12.74
CA LYS A 127 -0.71 -13.32 12.44
C LYS A 127 -2.20 -13.62 12.34
N ARG A 128 -3.02 -12.72 12.86
CA ARG A 128 -4.47 -12.83 12.86
C ARG A 128 -5.03 -11.66 12.09
N PHE A 129 -5.97 -11.93 11.19
CA PHE A 129 -6.66 -10.93 10.39
C PHE A 129 -8.16 -11.11 10.59
N LEU A 130 -8.83 -10.05 11.03
CA LEU A 130 -10.28 -10.00 11.07
C LEU A 130 -10.81 -10.07 9.64
N ARG A 131 -11.78 -10.96 9.40
CA ARG A 131 -12.48 -11.03 8.13
C ARG A 131 -13.65 -10.04 8.18
N ASN A 132 -13.46 -8.86 7.58
CA ASN A 132 -14.52 -7.87 7.42
C ASN A 132 -14.64 -7.52 5.93
N SER A 133 -15.74 -7.93 5.29
CA SER A 133 -16.00 -7.66 3.88
C SER A 133 -16.32 -6.20 3.58
N LYS A 134 -16.74 -5.43 4.59
CA LYS A 134 -17.05 -3.99 4.46
C LYS A 134 -15.85 -3.10 4.80
N TYR A 135 -14.73 -3.68 5.22
CA TYR A 135 -13.56 -2.90 5.61
C TYR A 135 -12.68 -2.60 4.40
N LEU A 136 -12.46 -1.31 4.14
CA LEU A 136 -11.44 -0.81 3.24
C LEU A 136 -10.37 -0.07 4.05
N SER A 137 -9.10 -0.31 3.74
CA SER A 137 -7.98 0.51 4.18
C SER A 137 -8.09 1.93 3.63
N ARG A 138 -7.41 2.89 4.25
CA ARG A 138 -7.37 4.28 3.77
C ARG A 138 -6.99 4.33 2.27
N ASN A 139 -5.88 3.68 1.90
CA ASN A 139 -5.42 3.63 0.51
C ASN A 139 -6.46 3.00 -0.43
N GLU A 140 -7.12 1.91 -0.03
CA GLU A 140 -8.18 1.27 -0.85
C GLU A 140 -9.41 2.19 -0.99
N ARG A 141 -9.76 3.00 0.02
CA ARG A 141 -10.83 4.00 -0.09
C ARG A 141 -10.45 5.13 -1.05
N ASP A 142 -9.23 5.63 -0.92
CA ASP A 142 -8.71 6.71 -1.77
C ASP A 142 -8.70 6.24 -3.24
N GLN A 143 -8.23 5.02 -3.51
CA GLN A 143 -8.28 4.39 -4.83
C GLN A 143 -9.71 4.27 -5.37
N HIS A 144 -10.63 3.77 -4.54
CA HIS A 144 -12.03 3.61 -4.94
C HIS A 144 -12.69 4.96 -5.26
N GLN A 145 -12.37 6.03 -4.51
CA GLN A 145 -12.85 7.38 -4.81
C GLN A 145 -12.30 7.86 -6.15
N THR A 146 -11.00 7.75 -6.38
CA THR A 146 -10.38 8.16 -7.65
C THR A 146 -10.93 7.37 -8.85
N GLU A 147 -11.17 6.08 -8.70
CA GLU A 147 -11.78 5.24 -9.75
C GLU A 147 -13.22 5.67 -10.04
N THR A 148 -13.99 6.00 -9.01
CA THR A 148 -15.38 6.47 -9.16
C THR A 148 -15.41 7.84 -9.86
N GLU A 149 -14.51 8.75 -9.51
CA GLU A 149 -14.37 10.06 -10.15
C GLU A 149 -13.99 9.94 -11.63
N LYS A 150 -13.08 9.01 -11.98
CA LYS A 150 -12.71 8.73 -13.37
C LYS A 150 -13.89 8.20 -14.19
N GLN A 151 -14.63 7.23 -13.65
CA GLN A 151 -15.80 6.67 -14.32
C GLN A 151 -16.90 7.73 -14.53
N GLN A 152 -17.12 8.62 -13.56
CA GLN A 152 -18.09 9.72 -13.72
C GLN A 152 -17.65 10.73 -14.77
N GLN A 153 -16.35 11.01 -14.89
CA GLN A 153 -15.81 11.88 -15.94
C GLN A 153 -15.92 11.26 -17.33
N GLU A 154 -15.69 9.95 -17.46
CA GLU A 154 -15.84 9.22 -18.73
C GLU A 154 -17.31 9.19 -19.18
N VAL A 155 -18.25 8.89 -18.28
CA VAL A 155 -19.69 8.90 -18.58
C VAL A 155 -20.16 10.30 -18.98
N SER A 156 -19.74 11.35 -18.26
CA SER A 156 -20.10 12.73 -18.61
C SER A 156 -19.50 13.18 -19.95
N ALA A 157 -18.30 12.74 -20.30
CA ALA A 157 -17.68 13.05 -21.59
C ALA A 157 -18.36 12.33 -22.75
N GLU A 158 -18.78 11.08 -22.56
CA GLU A 158 -19.55 10.32 -23.56
C GLU A 158 -20.95 10.92 -23.79
N GLU A 159 -21.65 11.33 -22.73
CA GLU A 159 -22.95 12.00 -22.83
C GLU A 159 -22.86 13.33 -23.61
N VAL A 160 -21.80 14.12 -23.36
CA VAL A 160 -21.53 15.36 -24.10
C VAL A 160 -21.21 15.07 -25.57
N HIS A 161 -20.41 14.04 -25.85
CA HIS A 161 -20.07 13.64 -27.22
C HIS A 161 -21.32 13.19 -28.00
N GLN A 162 -22.19 12.40 -27.37
CA GLN A 162 -23.40 11.86 -27.98
C GLN A 162 -24.47 12.96 -28.21
N ALA A 163 -24.57 13.93 -27.29
CA ALA A 163 -25.41 15.11 -27.47
C ALA A 163 -24.90 16.06 -28.58
N PHE A 164 -23.59 16.09 -28.83
CA PHE A 164 -22.98 16.90 -29.89
C PHE A 164 -23.20 16.30 -31.29
N PHE A 165 -23.07 14.98 -31.43
CA PHE A 165 -23.27 14.27 -32.71
C PHE A 165 -24.73 13.98 -33.07
N SER A 166 -25.68 14.15 -32.15
CA SER A 166 -27.13 13.98 -32.42
C SER A 166 -27.82 15.28 -32.90
N ARG A 167 -27.07 16.36 -33.14
CA ARG A 167 -27.58 17.68 -33.56
C ARG A 167 -27.28 18.04 -35.04
N GLU A 168 -26.71 17.11 -35.81
CA GLU A 168 -26.58 17.18 -37.28
C GLU A 168 -27.64 16.32 -37.96
#